data_AF-A0A4Z1D2T3-F1
#
_entry.id   AF-A0A4Z1D2T3-F1
#
_cell.length_a   1.000
_cell.length_b   1.000
_cell.length_c   1.000
_cell.angle_alpha   90.00
_cell.angle_beta   90.00
_cell.angle_gamma   90.00
#
_symmetry.space_group_name_H-M   'P 1'
#
loop_
_entity.id
_entity.type
_entity.pdbx_description
1 polymer ?
#
loop_
_entity_poly.entity_id
_entity_poly.type
_entity_poly.pdbx_seq_one_letter_code
_entity_poly.pdbx_strand_id
1 'polypeptide(L)'
;MSEEIVYIRGDATAPCAEGARVIAHVCNDIGGWGRGFVSALSKRWPEPEAARYEAIDAALGRLAGQVIELGASVHMPRIGCGLAGGEWPLVEPLVTERLTGRGIPVTVYDHGEGA
;
A
#
# COMPACT_ATOMS: atom_id res chain seq x y z
N MET A 1 -2.82 -18.83 12.49
CA MET A 1 -4.09 -18.07 12.52
C MET A 1 -4.02 -17.12 11.34
N SER A 2 -4.96 -17.18 10.42
CA SER A 2 -5.03 -16.25 9.28
C SER A 2 -5.67 -14.95 9.76
N GLU A 3 -5.02 -13.82 9.47
CA GLU A 3 -5.60 -12.49 9.72
C GLU A 3 -6.64 -12.18 8.62
N GLU A 4 -7.60 -11.30 8.91
CA GLU A 4 -8.58 -10.81 7.92
C GLU A 4 -8.22 -9.38 7.50
N ILE A 5 -8.60 -8.97 6.28
CA ILE A 5 -8.37 -7.58 5.83
C ILE A 5 -9.29 -6.64 6.61
N VAL A 6 -8.71 -5.64 7.26
CA VAL A 6 -9.47 -4.60 7.96
C VAL A 6 -9.75 -3.44 7.00
N TYR A 7 -11.02 -3.07 6.84
CA TYR A 7 -11.44 -1.93 6.03
C TYR A 7 -11.79 -0.73 6.90
N ILE A 8 -11.20 0.43 6.61
CA ILE A 8 -11.53 1.69 7.30
C ILE A 8 -11.68 2.85 6.31
N ARG A 9 -12.48 3.85 6.69
CA ARG A 9 -12.47 5.14 6.01
C ARG A 9 -11.33 6.00 6.55
N GLY A 10 -10.50 6.56 5.67
CA GLY A 10 -9.40 7.43 6.06
C GLY A 10 -8.31 7.54 5.01
N ASP A 11 -7.20 8.14 5.40
CA ASP A 11 -6.03 8.35 4.55
C ASP A 11 -4.94 7.31 4.84
N ALA A 12 -4.60 6.48 3.85
CA ALA A 12 -3.54 5.47 3.97
C ALA A 12 -2.15 6.08 4.21
N THR A 13 -1.95 7.38 3.93
CA THR A 13 -0.72 8.09 4.32
C THR A 13 -0.63 8.38 5.81
N ALA A 14 -1.73 8.18 6.56
CA ALA A 14 -1.82 8.41 8.00
C ALA A 14 -2.21 7.14 8.79
N PRO A 15 -1.44 6.05 8.70
CA PRO A 15 -1.84 4.79 9.32
C PRO A 15 -1.82 4.87 10.85
N CYS A 16 -2.94 4.48 11.46
CA CYS A 16 -3.13 4.42 12.91
C CYS A 16 -3.00 2.97 13.39
N ALA A 17 -1.76 2.51 13.58
CA ALA A 17 -1.41 1.20 14.13
C ALA A 17 -0.20 1.34 15.06
N GLU A 18 0.07 0.42 15.98
CA GLU A 18 1.33 0.45 16.74
C GLU A 18 2.47 -0.18 15.92
N GLY A 19 3.73 0.13 16.26
CA GLY A 19 4.89 -0.49 15.62
C GLY A 19 5.21 0.02 14.20
N ALA A 20 6.00 -0.77 13.47
CA ALA A 20 6.44 -0.46 12.11
C ALA A 20 5.28 -0.61 11.11
N ARG A 21 5.14 0.35 10.19
CA ARG A 21 4.02 0.43 9.24
C ARG A 21 4.56 0.57 7.83
N VAL A 22 4.05 -0.25 6.92
CA VAL A 22 4.37 -0.18 5.50
C VAL A 22 3.18 0.34 4.73
N ILE A 23 3.38 1.37 3.90
CA ILE A 23 2.36 1.85 2.97
C ILE A 23 2.60 1.21 1.61
N ALA A 24 1.66 0.39 1.13
CA ALA A 24 1.70 -0.22 -0.19
C ALA A 24 0.72 0.48 -1.14
N HIS A 25 1.17 0.77 -2.37
CA HIS A 25 0.29 1.26 -3.44
C HIS A 25 0.78 0.79 -4.80
N VAL A 26 -0.07 0.92 -5.82
CA VAL A 26 0.28 0.57 -7.21
C VAL A 26 0.84 1.80 -7.91
N CYS A 27 2.00 1.62 -8.56
CA CYS A 27 2.60 2.56 -9.52
C CYS A 27 2.37 2.06 -10.95
N ASN A 28 2.58 2.93 -11.93
CA ASN A 28 2.70 2.52 -13.33
C ASN A 28 4.17 2.22 -13.69
N ASP A 29 4.36 1.63 -14.86
CA ASP A 29 5.64 1.22 -15.45
C ASP A 29 6.27 2.29 -16.35
N ILE A 30 5.60 3.43 -16.55
CA ILE A 30 6.06 4.54 -17.39
C ILE A 30 6.65 5.72 -16.60
N GLY A 31 6.76 5.59 -15.27
CA GLY A 31 7.25 6.64 -14.38
C GLY A 31 6.31 7.83 -14.18
N GLY A 32 5.03 7.69 -14.54
CA GLY A 32 4.03 8.75 -14.37
C GLY A 32 3.69 8.96 -12.89
N TRP A 33 3.79 10.20 -12.42
CA TRP A 33 3.50 10.61 -11.05
C TRP A 33 2.75 11.95 -11.04
N GLY A 34 1.61 12.05 -10.35
CA GLY A 34 0.86 13.31 -10.27
C GLY A 34 -0.67 13.23 -10.20
N ARG A 35 -1.30 12.04 -10.27
CA ARG A 35 -2.76 11.89 -10.13
C ARG A 35 -3.12 10.72 -9.22
N GLY A 36 -4.07 10.93 -8.31
CA GLY A 36 -4.55 9.91 -7.36
C GLY A 36 -3.76 9.89 -6.06
N PHE A 37 -3.56 8.71 -5.49
CA PHE A 37 -2.91 8.52 -4.18
C PHE A 37 -1.51 9.13 -4.08
N VAL A 38 -0.75 9.12 -5.19
CA VAL A 38 0.60 9.70 -5.25
C VAL A 38 0.65 11.19 -4.91
N SER A 39 -0.43 11.93 -5.17
CA SER A 39 -0.54 13.34 -4.79
C SER A 39 -0.67 13.51 -3.27
N ALA A 40 -1.37 12.61 -2.59
CA ALA A 40 -1.47 12.61 -1.13
C ALA A 40 -0.14 12.20 -0.47
N LEU A 41 0.56 11.21 -1.04
CA LEU A 41 1.90 10.81 -0.61
C LEU A 41 2.90 11.97 -0.70
N SER A 42 2.96 12.65 -1.85
CA SER A 42 3.96 13.70 -2.12
C SER A 42 3.74 14.96 -1.28
N LYS A 43 2.49 15.23 -0.89
CA LYS A 43 2.17 16.30 0.07
C LYS A 43 2.78 16.04 1.44
N ARG A 44 3.02 14.77 1.80
CA ARG A 44 3.50 14.37 3.12
C ARG A 44 4.99 14.04 3.13
N TRP A 45 5.49 13.40 2.08
CA TRP A 45 6.88 13.00 1.92
C TRP A 45 7.33 13.21 0.47
N PRO A 46 8.39 13.99 0.20
CA PRO A 46 8.92 14.17 -1.17
C PRO A 46 9.74 12.98 -1.67
N GLU A 47 10.27 12.14 -0.78
CA GLU A 47 11.18 11.04 -1.11
C GLU A 47 10.57 9.94 -2.00
N PRO A 48 9.30 9.52 -1.81
CA PRO A 48 8.66 8.53 -2.68
C PRO A 48 8.58 8.95 -4.15
N GLU A 49 8.35 10.23 -4.44
CA GLU A 49 8.32 10.77 -5.81
C GLU A 49 9.72 10.78 -6.45
N ALA A 50 10.76 11.01 -5.64
CA ALA A 50 12.13 11.05 -6.11
C ALA A 50 12.74 9.66 -6.37
N ALA A 51 12.10 8.58 -5.91
CA ALA A 51 12.64 7.22 -5.98
C ALA A 51 12.81 6.73 -7.43
N ARG A 52 13.93 6.05 -7.69
CA ARG A 52 14.24 5.39 -8.98
C ARG A 52 13.95 3.89 -8.89
N TYR A 53 13.62 3.23 -10.00
CA TYR A 53 13.23 1.80 -10.01
C TYR A 53 14.29 0.88 -9.39
N GLU A 54 15.57 1.17 -9.59
CA GLU A 54 16.68 0.41 -9.00
C GLU A 54 16.73 0.55 -7.47
N ALA A 55 16.39 1.74 -6.95
CA ALA A 55 16.27 1.97 -5.51
C ALA A 55 15.01 1.29 -4.94
N ILE A 56 13.94 1.18 -5.74
CA ILE A 56 12.72 0.47 -5.38
C ILE A 56 12.98 -1.05 -5.30
N ASP A 57 13.66 -1.65 -6.28
CA ASP A 57 14.01 -3.08 -6.26
C ASP A 57 14.91 -3.43 -5.05
N ALA A 58 15.95 -2.65 -4.82
CA ALA A 58 16.81 -2.81 -3.65
C ALA A 58 16.06 -2.61 -2.32
N ALA A 59 15.11 -1.67 -2.27
CA ALA A 59 14.27 -1.45 -1.11
C ALA A 59 13.28 -2.62 -0.90
N LEU A 60 12.67 -3.15 -1.95
CA LEU A 60 11.76 -4.29 -1.90
C LEU A 60 12.47 -5.56 -1.42
N GLY A 61 13.69 -5.82 -1.90
CA GLY A 61 14.52 -6.93 -1.43
C GLY A 61 14.84 -6.83 0.07
N ARG A 62 15.09 -5.63 0.59
CA ARG A 62 15.33 -5.38 2.03
C ARG A 62 14.03 -5.45 2.85
N LEU A 63 12.95 -4.89 2.31
CA LEU A 63 11.63 -4.82 2.94
C LEU A 63 11.02 -6.21 3.12
N ALA A 64 11.18 -7.12 2.14
CA ALA A 64 10.61 -8.46 2.20
C ALA A 64 11.12 -9.28 3.40
N GLY A 65 12.41 -9.17 3.73
CA GLY A 65 12.96 -9.79 4.94
C GLY A 65 12.57 -9.04 6.21
N GLN A 66 12.63 -7.70 6.17
CA GLN A 66 12.39 -6.86 7.35
C GLN A 66 10.94 -6.82 7.81
N VAL A 67 9.95 -6.90 6.92
CA VAL A 67 8.52 -6.84 7.30
C VAL A 67 8.11 -8.02 8.18
N ILE A 68 8.68 -9.20 7.92
CA ILE A 68 8.43 -10.40 8.72
C ILE A 68 9.13 -10.29 10.07
N GLU A 69 10.39 -9.83 10.11
CA GLU A 69 11.14 -9.70 11.36
C GLU A 69 10.65 -8.57 12.27
N LEU A 70 10.14 -7.47 11.69
CA LEU A 70 9.66 -6.30 12.43
C LEU A 70 8.24 -6.47 12.98
N GLY A 71 7.53 -7.54 12.61
CA GLY A 71 6.10 -7.69 12.93
C GLY A 71 5.26 -6.55 12.36
N ALA A 72 5.63 -6.03 11.18
CA ALA A 72 5.05 -4.82 10.62
C ALA A 72 3.65 -5.07 10.04
N SER A 73 2.79 -4.06 10.12
CA SER A 73 1.49 -4.03 9.44
C SER A 73 1.57 -3.33 8.09
N VAL A 74 0.72 -3.77 7.16
CA VAL A 74 0.59 -3.17 5.83
C VAL A 74 -0.67 -2.31 5.78
N HIS A 75 -0.52 -1.10 5.26
CA HIS A 75 -1.57 -0.11 5.09
C HIS A 75 -1.62 0.29 3.61
N MET A 76 -2.80 0.33 3.00
CA MET A 76 -2.91 0.61 1.57
C MET A 76 -4.24 1.28 1.22
N PRO A 77 -4.30 2.19 0.23
CA PRO A 77 -5.57 2.59 -0.34
C PRO A 77 -6.24 1.39 -1.04
N ARG A 78 -7.52 1.48 -1.35
CA ARG A 78 -8.15 0.53 -2.27
C ARG A 78 -7.51 0.62 -3.66
N ILE A 79 -6.59 -0.30 -3.95
CA ILE A 79 -5.83 -0.35 -5.20
C ILE A 79 -6.63 -1.07 -6.30
N GLY A 80 -6.29 -0.79 -7.56
CA GLY A 80 -6.98 -1.38 -8.71
C GLY A 80 -8.24 -0.64 -9.13
N CYS A 81 -8.97 0.04 -8.24
CA CYS A 81 -10.24 0.74 -8.53
C CYS A 81 -10.12 2.12 -9.21
N GLY A 82 -9.01 2.39 -9.89
CA GLY A 82 -8.70 3.72 -10.43
C GLY A 82 -8.58 3.74 -11.95
N LEU A 83 -7.73 4.64 -12.45
CA LEU A 83 -7.52 4.92 -13.87
C LEU A 83 -7.04 3.71 -14.71
N ALA A 84 -6.52 2.68 -14.05
CA ALA A 84 -6.05 1.45 -14.69
C ALA A 84 -7.16 0.43 -14.97
N GLY A 85 -8.42 0.70 -14.56
CA GLY A 85 -9.57 -0.14 -14.89
C GLY A 85 -9.62 -1.50 -14.19
N GLY A 86 -8.91 -1.66 -13.07
CA GLY A 86 -9.00 -2.86 -12.26
C GLY A 86 -10.24 -2.85 -11.36
N GLU A 87 -10.60 -4.02 -10.84
CA GLU A 87 -11.73 -4.17 -9.93
C GLU A 87 -11.28 -4.81 -8.61
N TRP A 88 -11.69 -4.23 -7.49
CA TRP A 88 -11.33 -4.74 -6.16
C TRP A 88 -11.65 -6.23 -5.95
N PRO A 89 -12.79 -6.78 -6.41
CA PRO A 89 -13.07 -8.21 -6.29
C PRO A 89 -12.01 -9.13 -6.92
N LEU A 90 -11.21 -8.63 -7.89
CA LEU A 90 -10.08 -9.37 -8.46
C LEU A 90 -8.79 -9.19 -7.66
N VAL A 91 -8.64 -8.05 -6.97
CA VAL A 91 -7.42 -7.70 -6.22
C VAL A 91 -7.46 -8.26 -4.79
N GLU A 92 -8.61 -8.23 -4.14
CA GLU A 92 -8.81 -8.68 -2.76
C GLU A 92 -8.34 -10.13 -2.50
N PRO A 93 -8.62 -11.12 -3.38
CA PRO A 93 -8.09 -12.47 -3.20
C PRO A 93 -6.56 -12.53 -3.24
N LEU A 94 -5.92 -11.69 -4.06
CA LEU A 94 -4.46 -11.64 -4.17
C LEU A 94 -3.83 -11.07 -2.90
N VAL A 95 -4.42 -10.00 -2.34
CA VAL A 95 -4.01 -9.41 -1.04
C VAL A 95 -4.15 -10.45 0.07
N THR A 96 -5.27 -11.17 0.09
CA THR A 96 -5.53 -12.23 1.06
C THR A 96 -4.50 -13.36 0.97
N GLU A 97 -4.24 -13.90 -0.22
CA GLU A 97 -3.28 -15.00 -0.42
C GLU A 97 -1.83 -14.58 -0.08
N ARG A 98 -1.45 -13.35 -0.43
CA ARG A 98 -0.04 -12.91 -0.37
C ARG A 98 0.34 -12.26 0.96
N LEU A 99 -0.62 -11.69 1.71
CA LEU A 99 -0.33 -10.95 2.95
C LEU A 99 -1.02 -11.58 4.17
N THR A 100 -2.35 -11.50 4.25
CA THR A 100 -3.07 -11.90 5.47
C THR A 100 -3.01 -13.41 5.70
N GLY A 101 -3.01 -14.21 4.62
CA GLY A 101 -2.74 -15.65 4.65
C GLY A 101 -1.33 -16.01 5.16
N ARG A 102 -0.40 -15.06 5.18
CA ARG A 102 0.95 -15.20 5.76
C ARG A 102 1.07 -14.60 7.17
N GLY A 103 -0.05 -14.18 7.78
CA GLY A 103 -0.09 -13.58 9.11
C GLY A 103 0.34 -12.12 9.17
N ILE A 104 0.39 -11.42 8.03
CA ILE A 104 0.70 -9.99 7.99
C ILE A 104 -0.61 -9.20 8.16
N PRO A 105 -0.75 -8.35 9.20
CA PRO A 105 -1.93 -7.51 9.36
C PRO A 105 -2.05 -6.52 8.20
N VAL A 106 -3.25 -6.42 7.60
CA VAL A 106 -3.53 -5.53 6.48
C VAL A 106 -4.69 -4.60 6.80
N THR A 107 -4.52 -3.30 6.54
CA THR A 107 -5.59 -2.31 6.58
C THR A 107 -5.77 -1.64 5.22
N VAL A 108 -6.97 -1.73 4.66
CA VAL A 108 -7.38 -1.06 3.42
C VAL A 108 -8.17 0.20 3.75
N TYR A 109 -7.75 1.31 3.16
CA TYR A 109 -8.32 2.63 3.38
C TYR A 109 -9.20 3.02 2.19
N ASP A 110 -10.48 3.26 2.47
CA ASP A 110 -11.43 3.86 1.53
C ASP A 110 -11.46 5.38 1.74
N HIS A 111 -11.03 6.13 0.71
CA HIS A 111 -11.35 7.55 0.62
C HIS A 111 -12.78 7.68 0.11
N GLY A 112 -13.62 8.46 0.81
CA GLY A 112 -14.88 8.91 0.23
C GLY A 112 -14.62 9.73 -1.03
N GLU A 113 -15.40 9.53 -2.08
CA GLU A 113 -15.39 10.40 -3.25
C GLU A 113 -15.69 11.84 -2.79
N GLY A 114 -14.71 12.75 -2.93
CA GLY A 114 -14.89 14.17 -2.63
C GLY A 114 -13.74 14.77 -1.82
N ALA A 115 -12.66 15.13 -2.51
CA ALA A 115 -11.75 16.22 -2.13
C ALA A 115 -11.17 16.86 -3.39
#